data_AF-A0A0S8AK75-F1
#
_entry.id   AF-A0A0S8AK75-F1
#
_cell.length_a   1.000
_cell.length_b   1.000
_cell.length_c   1.000
_cell.angle_alpha   90.00
_cell.angle_beta   90.00
_cell.angle_gamma   90.00
#
_symmetry.space_group_name_H-M   'P 1'
#
loop_
_entity.id
_entity.type
_entity.pdbx_description
1 polymer ?
#
loop_
_entity_poly.entity_id
_entity_poly.type
_entity_poly.pdbx_seq_one_letter_code
_entity_poly.pdbx_strand_id
1 'polypeptide(L)'
;MASLCQVRSSYGQEAQISDFTVTNSEKHLLLYLTVTDWFTADMEAAIHNGIPITFAFAIDLYAKRSNWPDKKITAHEFNHVMEYDSLKKEYHIHRNEKGDSRVTSSLDDARKLMSEINGFKVLPLDELDPQVSYTIRAKAKLARKTMPRYFHYLVPFSSPWDFETKWHNLTLRLTL
;
A
#
# COMPACT_ATOMS: atom_id res chain seq x y z
N MET A 1 -12.36 37.96 29.69
CA MET A 1 -12.78 37.29 28.45
C MET A 1 -11.54 36.70 27.77
N ALA A 2 -11.15 35.49 28.15
CA ALA A 2 -9.99 34.82 27.56
C ALA A 2 -10.43 34.13 26.26
N SER A 3 -10.01 34.70 25.13
CA SER A 3 -10.23 34.13 23.81
C SER A 3 -9.29 32.94 23.64
N LEU A 4 -9.86 31.72 23.60
CA LEU A 4 -9.13 30.52 23.22
C LEU A 4 -8.81 30.61 21.73
N CYS A 5 -7.56 30.91 21.42
CA CYS A 5 -7.00 30.77 20.09
C CYS A 5 -7.02 29.28 19.74
N GLN A 6 -7.98 28.83 18.94
CA GLN A 6 -7.94 27.50 18.36
C GLN A 6 -6.82 27.48 17.31
N VAL A 7 -5.67 26.93 17.69
CA VAL A 7 -4.64 26.52 16.74
C VAL A 7 -5.26 25.40 15.89
N ARG A 8 -5.76 25.74 14.71
CA ARG A 8 -6.05 24.74 13.67
C ARG A 8 -4.71 24.13 13.28
N SER A 9 -4.35 22.99 13.86
CA SER A 9 -3.34 22.13 13.25
C SER A 9 -3.89 21.75 11.87
N SER A 10 -3.28 22.25 10.81
CA SER A 10 -3.43 21.65 9.49
C SER A 10 -2.71 20.30 9.55
N TYR A 11 -3.40 19.29 10.10
CA TYR A 11 -2.93 17.91 10.06
C TYR A 11 -2.76 17.54 8.58
N GLY A 12 -1.53 17.23 8.17
CA GLY A 12 -1.29 16.56 6.91
C GLY A 12 -2.15 15.30 6.87
N GLN A 13 -2.77 15.03 5.73
CA GLN A 13 -3.49 13.78 5.48
C GLN A 13 -2.55 12.61 5.81
N GLU A 14 -2.91 11.81 6.81
CA GLU A 14 -2.18 10.59 7.15
C GLU A 14 -2.76 9.48 6.27
N ALA A 15 -1.92 8.85 5.44
CA ALA A 15 -2.36 7.78 4.57
C ALA A 15 -3.00 6.63 5.38
N GLN A 16 -4.10 6.08 4.88
CA GLN A 16 -4.85 5.01 5.55
C GLN A 16 -5.12 3.85 4.62
N ILE A 17 -5.36 2.66 5.18
CA ILE A 17 -5.91 1.53 4.43
C ILE A 17 -7.42 1.52 4.62
N SER A 18 -8.13 1.52 3.51
CA SER A 18 -9.58 1.38 3.38
C SER A 18 -9.93 0.14 2.54
N ASP A 19 -11.21 -0.20 2.46
CA ASP A 19 -11.73 -1.35 1.69
C ASP A 19 -11.00 -2.69 1.97
N PHE A 20 -10.43 -2.81 3.17
CA PHE A 20 -9.61 -3.95 3.57
C PHE A 20 -10.48 -5.20 3.79
N THR A 21 -10.58 -6.01 2.75
CA THR A 21 -11.49 -7.15 2.67
C THR A 21 -10.75 -8.38 2.20
N VAL A 22 -11.16 -9.54 2.70
CA VAL A 22 -10.63 -10.83 2.28
C VAL A 22 -11.79 -11.70 1.81
N THR A 23 -11.60 -12.36 0.68
CA THR A 23 -12.60 -13.26 0.08
C THR A 23 -11.95 -14.57 -0.33
N ASN A 24 -12.77 -15.60 -0.53
CA ASN A 24 -12.32 -16.89 -1.02
C ASN A 24 -12.65 -16.99 -2.51
N SER A 25 -11.66 -17.39 -3.31
CA SER A 25 -11.91 -17.97 -4.64
C SER A 25 -12.09 -19.48 -4.52
N GLU A 26 -12.15 -20.20 -5.65
CA GLU A 26 -12.18 -21.67 -5.64
C GLU A 26 -10.94 -22.29 -4.96
N LYS A 27 -9.78 -21.62 -5.03
CA LYS A 27 -8.48 -22.21 -4.62
C LYS A 27 -7.63 -21.35 -3.70
N HIS A 28 -7.88 -20.05 -3.64
CA HIS A 28 -7.01 -19.09 -2.94
C HIS A 28 -7.80 -18.14 -2.06
N LEU A 29 -7.16 -17.74 -0.96
CA LEU A 29 -7.55 -16.59 -0.16
C LEU A 29 -7.11 -15.31 -0.89
N LEU A 30 -8.06 -14.44 -1.21
CA LEU A 30 -7.84 -13.22 -1.98
C LEU A 30 -7.97 -11.98 -1.10
N LEU A 31 -6.96 -11.13 -1.13
CA LEU A 31 -6.93 -9.86 -0.42
C LEU A 31 -7.27 -8.68 -1.34
N TYR A 32 -8.09 -7.78 -0.81
CA TYR A 32 -8.45 -6.49 -1.39
C TYR A 32 -8.18 -5.38 -0.39
N LEU A 33 -7.57 -4.29 -0.83
CA LEU A 33 -7.43 -3.07 -0.04
C LEU A 33 -7.13 -1.86 -0.92
N THR A 34 -7.42 -0.68 -0.40
CA THR A 34 -7.14 0.60 -1.05
C THR A 34 -6.41 1.51 -0.08
N VAL A 35 -5.25 2.04 -0.47
CA VAL A 35 -4.58 3.10 0.29
C VAL A 35 -5.18 4.45 -0.07
N THR A 36 -5.72 5.18 0.90
CA THR A 36 -6.28 6.53 0.71
C THR A 36 -5.35 7.59 1.28
N ASP A 37 -5.62 8.85 0.92
CA ASP A 37 -4.99 10.02 1.55
C ASP A 37 -3.45 10.05 1.46
N TRP A 38 -2.89 9.41 0.44
CA TRP A 38 -1.45 9.23 0.29
C TRP A 38 -0.78 10.22 -0.66
N PHE A 39 -1.54 10.82 -1.59
CA PHE A 39 -0.99 11.60 -2.70
C PHE A 39 -0.97 13.08 -2.34
N THR A 40 0.22 13.67 -2.29
CA THR A 40 0.43 15.07 -1.92
C THR A 40 0.86 15.92 -3.13
N ALA A 41 0.71 17.24 -3.05
CA ALA A 41 1.13 18.15 -4.13
C ALA A 41 2.63 18.02 -4.45
N ASP A 42 3.45 17.79 -3.42
CA ASP A 42 4.88 17.61 -3.63
C ASP A 42 5.14 16.30 -4.44
N MET A 43 4.23 15.30 -4.42
CA MET A 43 4.43 13.96 -5.04
C MET A 43 4.18 14.12 -6.52
N GLU A 44 3.11 14.84 -6.81
CA GLU A 44 2.79 15.30 -8.14
C GLU A 44 3.93 16.11 -8.74
N ALA A 45 4.53 17.03 -7.98
CA ALA A 45 5.70 17.76 -8.45
C ALA A 45 6.90 16.82 -8.68
N ALA A 46 7.17 15.88 -7.77
CA ALA A 46 8.28 14.94 -7.87
C ALA A 46 8.16 14.04 -9.12
N ILE A 47 6.98 13.43 -9.33
CA ILE A 47 6.75 12.53 -10.46
C ILE A 47 6.88 13.26 -11.80
N HIS A 48 6.35 14.48 -11.93
CA HIS A 48 6.49 15.29 -13.15
C HIS A 48 7.94 15.77 -13.39
N ASN A 49 8.76 15.82 -12.34
CA ASN A 49 10.21 16.07 -12.45
C ASN A 49 11.02 14.78 -12.69
N GLY A 50 10.36 13.66 -12.99
CA GLY A 50 11.00 12.39 -13.32
C GLY A 50 11.48 11.58 -12.11
N ILE A 51 10.99 11.89 -10.91
CA ILE A 51 11.31 11.13 -9.69
C ILE A 51 10.24 10.04 -9.51
N PRO A 52 10.59 8.74 -9.61
CA PRO A 52 9.63 7.66 -9.43
C PRO A 52 9.09 7.59 -8.01
N ILE A 53 7.83 7.20 -7.87
CA ILE A 53 7.17 6.97 -6.58
C ILE A 53 7.02 5.47 -6.37
N THR A 54 7.53 4.95 -5.26
CA THR A 54 7.47 3.51 -4.94
C THR A 54 6.68 3.27 -3.66
N PHE A 55 5.64 2.45 -3.76
CA PHE A 55 4.85 1.94 -2.64
C PHE A 55 5.35 0.58 -2.25
N ALA A 56 5.62 0.36 -0.97
CA ALA A 56 5.92 -0.96 -0.43
C ALA A 56 4.73 -1.45 0.42
N PHE A 57 4.22 -2.61 0.07
CA PHE A 57 3.16 -3.31 0.80
C PHE A 57 3.77 -4.46 1.60
N ALA A 58 3.34 -4.60 2.85
CA ALA A 58 3.67 -5.72 3.72
C ALA A 58 2.38 -6.40 4.18
N ILE A 59 2.21 -7.67 3.81
CA ILE A 59 1.03 -8.47 4.12
C ILE A 59 1.46 -9.68 4.94
N ASP A 60 1.01 -9.75 6.18
CA ASP A 60 1.26 -10.88 7.07
C ASP A 60 -0.03 -11.67 7.31
N LEU A 61 0.07 -13.01 7.34
CA LEU A 61 -0.98 -13.88 7.84
C LEU A 61 -0.54 -14.58 9.12
N TYR A 62 -1.43 -14.56 10.11
CA TYR A 62 -1.24 -15.25 11.38
C TYR A 62 -2.38 -16.23 11.67
N ALA A 63 -2.06 -17.39 12.22
CA ALA A 63 -3.01 -18.33 12.81
C ALA A 63 -3.13 -18.07 14.31
N LYS A 64 -4.37 -17.91 14.80
CA LYS A 64 -4.63 -17.77 16.23
C LYS A 64 -4.36 -19.07 16.97
N ARG A 65 -3.79 -18.96 18.16
CA ARG A 65 -3.54 -20.09 19.06
C ARG A 65 -4.11 -19.79 20.44
N SER A 66 -4.80 -20.77 21.03
CA SER A 66 -5.27 -20.64 22.41
C SER A 66 -4.07 -20.59 23.34
N ASN A 67 -4.02 -19.58 24.21
CA ASN A 67 -3.02 -19.43 25.28
C ASN A 67 -1.56 -19.30 24.81
N TRP A 68 -1.33 -19.01 23.52
CA TRP A 68 -0.01 -18.77 22.93
C TRP A 68 -0.06 -17.60 21.96
N PRO A 69 1.07 -16.91 21.69
CA PRO A 69 1.15 -15.93 20.62
C PRO A 69 0.74 -16.52 19.27
N ASP A 70 0.06 -15.71 18.46
CA ASP A 70 -0.35 -16.09 17.12
C ASP A 70 0.86 -16.53 16.27
N LYS A 71 0.70 -17.60 15.50
CA LYS A 71 1.76 -18.13 14.64
C LYS A 71 1.72 -17.44 13.29
N LYS A 72 2.82 -16.79 12.88
CA LYS A 72 2.97 -16.31 11.49
C LYS A 72 2.95 -17.52 10.54
N ILE A 73 2.06 -17.49 9.56
CA ILE A 73 1.88 -18.52 8.53
C ILE A 73 2.65 -18.13 7.27
N THR A 74 2.43 -16.91 6.79
CA THR A 74 3.14 -16.37 5.63
C THR A 74 3.31 -14.86 5.77
N ALA A 75 4.30 -14.32 5.06
CA ALA A 75 4.56 -12.90 4.93
C ALA A 75 4.92 -12.60 3.47
N HIS A 76 4.30 -11.56 2.92
CA HIS A 76 4.53 -11.09 1.57
C HIS A 76 4.95 -9.63 1.59
N GLU A 77 5.97 -9.32 0.82
CA GLU A 77 6.40 -7.94 0.56
C GLU A 77 6.50 -7.74 -0.95
N PHE A 78 5.88 -6.67 -1.44
CA PHE A 78 5.91 -6.33 -2.85
C PHE A 78 5.71 -4.82 -3.04
N ASN A 79 6.05 -4.35 -4.24
CA ASN A 79 6.02 -2.93 -4.55
C ASN A 79 5.11 -2.61 -5.72
N HIS A 80 4.51 -1.42 -5.68
CA HIS A 80 4.05 -0.73 -6.87
C HIS A 80 5.00 0.45 -7.16
N VAL A 81 5.30 0.71 -8.43
CA VAL A 81 6.16 1.81 -8.87
C VAL A 81 5.42 2.65 -9.89
N MET A 82 5.41 3.97 -9.71
CA MET A 82 4.88 4.93 -10.67
C MET A 82 6.00 5.81 -11.23
N GLU A 83 6.02 5.94 -12.55
CA GLU A 83 6.91 6.79 -13.34
C GLU A 83 6.08 7.67 -14.27
N TYR A 84 6.63 8.81 -14.70
CA TYR A 84 5.99 9.69 -15.68
C TYR A 84 6.92 9.94 -16.87
N ASP A 85 6.43 9.61 -18.07
CA ASP A 85 7.07 9.93 -19.34
C ASP A 85 6.57 11.32 -19.78
N SER A 86 7.42 12.34 -19.64
CA SER A 86 7.07 13.73 -19.98
C SER A 86 6.99 14.00 -21.48
N LEU A 87 7.62 13.16 -22.31
CA LEU A 87 7.54 13.26 -23.76
C LEU A 87 6.18 12.77 -24.27
N LYS A 88 5.70 11.65 -23.72
CA LYS A 88 4.41 11.06 -24.06
C LYS A 88 3.24 11.59 -23.23
N LYS A 89 3.55 12.22 -22.10
CA LYS A 89 2.59 12.70 -21.08
C LYS A 89 1.76 11.55 -20.49
N GLU A 90 2.44 10.45 -20.19
CA GLU A 90 1.81 9.22 -19.69
C GLU A 90 2.48 8.74 -18.40
N TYR A 91 1.67 8.16 -17.51
CA TYR A 91 2.11 7.48 -16.31
C TYR A 91 2.31 5.99 -16.59
N HIS A 92 3.42 5.45 -16.10
CA HIS A 92 3.76 4.04 -16.14
C HIS A 92 3.70 3.47 -14.73
N ILE A 93 2.86 2.45 -14.52
CA ILE A 93 2.63 1.84 -13.21
C ILE A 93 3.02 0.38 -13.29
N HIS A 94 4.00 -0.02 -12.50
CA HIS A 94 4.47 -1.40 -12.36
C HIS A 94 3.96 -1.98 -11.04
N ARG A 95 3.33 -3.17 -11.09
CA ARG A 95 2.77 -3.85 -9.91
C ARG A 95 3.37 -5.24 -9.76
N ASN A 96 4.25 -5.40 -8.78
CA ASN A 96 5.08 -6.61 -8.66
C ASN A 96 4.27 -7.86 -8.33
N GLU A 97 3.22 -7.71 -7.51
CA GLU A 97 2.33 -8.80 -7.11
C GLU A 97 1.47 -9.33 -8.25
N LYS A 98 1.18 -8.50 -9.26
CA LYS A 98 0.51 -8.92 -10.50
C LYS A 98 1.49 -9.28 -11.61
N GLY A 99 2.73 -8.82 -11.52
CA GLY A 99 3.72 -8.95 -12.60
C GLY A 99 3.30 -8.19 -13.86
N ASP A 100 2.49 -7.12 -13.72
CA ASP A 100 2.00 -6.34 -14.86
C ASP A 100 2.48 -4.89 -14.83
N SER A 101 2.36 -4.24 -16.00
CA SER A 101 2.65 -2.82 -16.19
C SER A 101 1.48 -2.19 -16.90
N ARG A 102 1.01 -1.04 -16.39
CA ARG A 102 -0.12 -0.30 -16.92
C ARG A 102 0.33 1.10 -17.32
N VAL A 103 -0.23 1.60 -18.41
CA VAL A 103 0.04 2.94 -18.92
C VAL A 103 -1.28 3.71 -18.95
N THR A 104 -1.27 4.95 -18.48
CA THR A 104 -2.43 5.84 -18.52
C THR A 104 -1.99 7.29 -18.61
N SER A 105 -2.74 8.13 -19.31
CA SER A 105 -2.53 9.58 -19.33
C SER A 105 -3.23 10.31 -18.18
N SER A 106 -4.07 9.61 -17.41
CA SER A 106 -4.84 10.16 -16.30
C SER A 106 -4.12 9.96 -14.96
N LEU A 107 -3.83 11.06 -14.28
CA LEU A 107 -3.24 11.02 -12.94
C LEU A 107 -4.14 10.28 -11.94
N ASP A 108 -5.46 10.45 -12.04
CA ASP A 108 -6.40 9.78 -11.14
C ASP A 108 -6.42 8.27 -11.35
N ASP A 109 -6.29 7.80 -12.59
CA ASP A 109 -6.19 6.37 -12.87
C ASP A 109 -4.83 5.81 -12.43
N ALA A 110 -3.76 6.58 -12.62
CA ALA A 110 -2.43 6.22 -12.12
C ALA A 110 -2.44 6.07 -10.59
N ARG A 111 -3.08 7.01 -9.89
CA ARG A 111 -3.24 6.98 -8.44
C ARG A 111 -4.00 5.74 -7.99
N LYS A 112 -5.13 5.40 -8.62
CA LYS A 112 -5.90 4.18 -8.33
C LYS A 112 -5.06 2.92 -8.52
N LEU A 113 -4.36 2.81 -9.65
CA LEU A 113 -3.49 1.67 -9.95
C LEU A 113 -2.37 1.50 -8.92
N MET A 114 -1.84 2.61 -8.38
CA MET A 114 -0.84 2.59 -7.32
C MET A 114 -1.38 2.19 -5.96
N SER A 115 -2.59 2.63 -5.59
CA SER A 115 -3.15 2.44 -4.25
C SER A 115 -3.92 1.14 -4.04
N GLU A 116 -4.38 0.50 -5.12
CA GLU A 116 -5.30 -0.64 -5.02
C GLU A 116 -4.58 -1.98 -5.12
N ILE A 117 -4.82 -2.83 -4.12
CA ILE A 117 -4.55 -4.27 -4.22
C ILE A 117 -5.87 -4.95 -4.55
N ASN A 118 -5.94 -5.53 -5.74
CA ASN A 118 -7.15 -6.14 -6.26
C ASN A 118 -6.94 -7.62 -6.53
N GLY A 119 -7.32 -8.45 -5.56
CA GLY A 119 -7.31 -9.91 -5.65
C GLY A 119 -5.93 -10.53 -5.46
N PHE A 120 -5.13 -10.01 -4.51
CA PHE A 120 -3.83 -10.58 -4.20
C PHE A 120 -3.99 -11.97 -3.58
N LYS A 121 -3.31 -12.97 -4.15
CA LYS A 121 -3.34 -14.36 -3.67
C LYS A 121 -2.44 -14.50 -2.45
N VAL A 122 -3.04 -14.51 -1.26
CA VAL A 122 -2.28 -14.60 0.00
C VAL A 122 -1.71 -16.01 0.17
N LEU A 123 -2.54 -17.04 -0.03
CA LEU A 123 -2.14 -18.45 -0.06
C LEU A 123 -3.26 -19.32 -0.64
N PRO A 124 -2.95 -20.57 -1.01
CA PRO A 124 -3.95 -21.61 -1.27
C PRO A 124 -4.87 -21.89 -0.07
N LEU A 125 -6.14 -22.21 -0.32
CA LEU A 125 -7.12 -22.50 0.73
C LEU A 125 -6.93 -23.86 1.40
N ASP A 126 -6.32 -24.83 0.70
CA ASP A 126 -5.99 -26.17 1.22
C ASP A 126 -4.87 -26.15 2.27
N GLU A 127 -4.09 -25.07 2.33
CA GLU A 127 -3.13 -24.81 3.40
C GLU A 127 -3.76 -24.23 4.69
N LEU A 128 -5.05 -23.87 4.66
CA LEU A 128 -5.76 -23.35 5.82
C LEU A 128 -6.56 -24.45 6.53
N ASP A 129 -6.49 -24.46 7.85
CA ASP A 129 -7.29 -25.31 8.73
C ASP A 129 -8.65 -24.64 9.01
N PRO A 130 -9.78 -25.26 8.63
CA PRO A 130 -11.10 -24.70 8.87
C PRO A 130 -11.44 -24.46 10.35
N GLN A 131 -10.79 -25.17 11.27
CA GLN A 131 -11.02 -25.03 12.71
C GLN A 131 -10.24 -23.85 13.33
N VAL A 132 -9.33 -23.25 12.57
CA VAL A 132 -8.45 -22.18 13.04
C VAL A 132 -8.96 -20.81 12.58
N SER A 133 -8.94 -19.82 13.47
CA SER A 133 -9.15 -18.43 13.11
C SER A 133 -7.85 -17.80 12.64
N TYR A 134 -7.90 -17.04 11.56
CA TYR A 134 -6.74 -16.38 10.98
C TYR A 134 -6.86 -14.86 11.09
N THR A 135 -5.72 -14.17 11.16
CA THR A 135 -5.64 -12.71 11.13
C THR A 135 -4.71 -12.29 10.00
N ILE A 136 -5.25 -11.57 9.01
CA ILE A 136 -4.42 -10.87 8.02
C ILE A 136 -4.09 -9.49 8.56
N ARG A 137 -2.83 -9.10 8.42
CA ARG A 137 -2.34 -7.76 8.72
C ARG A 137 -1.76 -7.15 7.46
N ALA A 138 -2.14 -5.92 7.16
CA ALA A 138 -1.61 -5.19 6.01
C ALA A 138 -1.06 -3.84 6.45
N LYS A 139 0.01 -3.42 5.78
CA LYS A 139 0.63 -2.10 5.91
C LYS A 139 1.12 -1.63 4.56
N ALA A 140 0.98 -0.34 4.29
CA ALA A 140 1.58 0.31 3.14
C ALA A 140 2.51 1.42 3.62
N LYS A 141 3.61 1.63 2.91
CA LYS A 141 4.53 2.74 3.17
C LYS A 141 5.13 3.25 1.88
N LEU A 142 5.49 4.53 1.86
CA LEU A 142 6.36 5.05 0.82
C LEU A 142 7.76 4.46 0.99
N ALA A 143 8.27 3.77 -0.04
CA ALA A 143 9.58 3.17 0.02
C ALA A 143 10.68 4.25 -0.03
N ARG A 144 11.25 4.56 1.14
CA ARG A 144 12.44 5.41 1.27
C ARG A 144 13.71 4.63 0.90
N LYS A 145 13.94 4.32 -0.39
CA LYS A 145 15.18 3.80 -1.04
C LYS A 145 14.79 2.85 -2.19
N THR A 146 15.34 2.90 -3.39
CA THR A 146 16.74 3.07 -3.80
C THR A 146 16.78 3.82 -5.13
N MET A 147 17.19 5.09 -5.10
CA MET A 147 17.54 5.81 -6.33
C MET A 147 18.69 5.06 -7.02
N PRO A 148 18.62 4.73 -8.33
CA PRO A 148 19.80 4.30 -9.07
C PRO A 148 20.90 5.37 -8.91
N ARG A 149 22.14 4.92 -8.77
CA ARG A 149 23.33 5.71 -8.36
C ARG A 149 23.68 6.90 -9.26
N TYR A 150 22.90 7.17 -10.32
CA TYR A 150 23.15 8.16 -11.37
C TYR A 150 22.41 9.49 -11.20
N PHE A 151 21.45 9.60 -10.27
CA PHE A 151 20.78 10.87 -10.00
C PHE A 151 21.50 11.65 -8.89
N HIS A 152 22.53 12.40 -9.27
CA HIS A 152 22.98 13.56 -8.48
C HIS A 152 22.13 14.77 -8.91
N TYR A 153 20.92 14.96 -8.39
CA TYR A 153 20.24 16.26 -8.52
C TYR A 153 19.20 16.49 -7.42
N LEU A 154 19.52 17.47 -6.57
CA LEU A 154 18.71 18.37 -5.75
C LEU A 154 17.19 18.12 -5.74
N VAL A 155 16.72 17.17 -4.93
CA VAL A 155 15.37 17.31 -4.36
C VAL A 155 15.51 18.30 -3.20
N PRO A 156 14.71 19.36 -3.10
CA PRO A 156 14.64 20.14 -1.88
C PRO A 156 13.92 19.25 -0.86
N PHE A 157 14.68 18.32 -0.25
CA PHE A 157 14.23 17.47 0.83
C PHE A 157 14.00 18.34 2.07
N SER A 158 12.96 19.17 2.05
CA SER A 158 12.18 19.30 3.26
C SER A 158 11.70 17.90 3.62
N SER A 159 11.66 17.61 4.91
CA SER A 159 11.63 16.27 5.48
C SER A 159 10.29 15.48 5.46
N PRO A 160 9.14 15.83 4.82
CA PRO A 160 7.88 15.14 5.09
C PRO A 160 7.51 14.00 4.12
N TRP A 161 8.47 13.47 3.35
CA TRP A 161 8.23 12.42 2.36
C TRP A 161 8.10 11.01 2.94
N ASP A 162 7.28 10.85 3.95
CA ASP A 162 7.15 9.59 4.67
C ASP A 162 5.74 9.32 5.16
N PHE A 163 4.87 8.91 4.23
CA PHE A 163 3.69 8.21 4.70
C PHE A 163 4.06 6.76 4.99
N GLU A 164 3.54 6.30 6.12
CA GLU A 164 3.51 4.92 6.53
C GLU A 164 2.17 4.72 7.22
N THR A 165 1.35 3.82 6.67
CA THR A 165 0.04 3.54 7.29
C THR A 165 0.26 2.80 8.60
N LYS A 166 -0.72 2.86 9.50
CA LYS A 166 -0.79 1.91 10.63
C LYS A 166 -1.02 0.50 10.09
N TRP A 167 -0.76 -0.51 10.93
CA TRP A 167 -1.15 -1.88 10.62
C TRP A 167 -2.67 -2.00 10.70
N HIS A 168 -3.29 -2.47 9.62
CA HIS A 168 -4.70 -2.82 9.59
C HIS A 168 -4.86 -4.33 9.71
N ASN A 169 -5.77 -4.79 10.57
CA ASN A 169 -5.94 -6.20 10.91
C ASN A 169 -7.37 -6.65 10.61
N LEU A 170 -7.51 -7.79 9.93
CA LEU A 170 -8.80 -8.43 9.66
C LEU A 170 -8.74 -9.87 10.15
N THR A 171 -9.61 -10.22 11.10
CA THR A 171 -9.78 -11.62 11.52
C THR A 171 -10.78 -12.29 10.61
N LEU A 172 -10.42 -13.45 10.08
CA LEU A 172 -11.30 -14.30 9.28
C LEU A 172 -11.46 -15.68 9.93
N ARG A 173 -12.65 -16.24 9.77
CA ARG A 173 -12.99 -17.61 10.12
C ARG A 173 -13.44 -18.29 8.84
N LEU A 174 -12.91 -19.47 8.57
CA LEU A 174 -13.40 -20.29 7.48
C LEU A 174 -14.70 -20.94 7.93
N THR A 175 -15.82 -20.38 7.48
CA THR A 175 -17.11 -21.09 7.53
C THR A 175 -17.15 -22.03 6.34
N LEU A 176 -17.09 -23.34 6.63
CA LEU A 176 -17.40 -24.41 5.69
C LEU A 176 -18.89 -24.41 5.36
#